data_AF-A0AAD7V7D6-F1
#
_entry.id   AF-A0AAD7V7D6-F1
#
_cell.length_a   1.000
_cell.length_b   1.000
_cell.length_c   1.000
_cell.angle_alpha   90.00
_cell.angle_beta   90.00
_cell.angle_gamma   90.00
#
_symmetry.space_group_name_H-M   'P 1'
#
loop_
_entity.id
_entity.type
_entity.pdbx_description
1 polymer ?
#
loop_
_entity_poly.entity_id
_entity_poly.type
_entity_poly.pdbx_seq_one_letter_code
_entity_poly.pdbx_strand_id
1 'polypeptide(L)'
;MTTSEPLVSASTAAQHLGNTIATEAESRLGFLKKIRQEKFANVRPLSDFFDRNRISFTTSFPEITKRWNYNLQHFAANYFFIVLGLSIYAVVTNWWLLFTIAFIFGGFYLISRQDGPITLGGNSISPSSLYAAYCGASLVLLLFSGATGTIFWIIGAAAIVILGHAALLEPGLENEFGADSQV
;
A
#
# COMPACT_ATOMS: atom_id res chain seq x y z
N MET A 1 31.63 -31.11 -48.41
CA MET A 1 31.41 -29.78 -47.81
C MET A 1 29.91 -29.53 -47.78
N THR A 2 29.21 -29.96 -46.73
CA THR A 2 27.83 -29.52 -46.43
C THR A 2 27.56 -29.73 -44.95
N THR A 3 27.60 -28.62 -44.21
CA THR A 3 27.32 -28.45 -42.78
C THR A 3 25.81 -28.55 -42.53
N SER A 4 25.38 -29.47 -41.67
CA SER A 4 23.96 -29.63 -41.29
C SER A 4 23.81 -29.76 -39.76
N GLU A 5 24.09 -28.69 -39.03
CA GLU A 5 23.67 -28.55 -37.63
C GLU A 5 23.21 -27.11 -37.35
N PRO A 6 21.89 -26.86 -37.24
CA PRO A 6 21.47 -25.80 -36.32
C PRO A 6 20.20 -26.10 -35.49
N LEU A 7 19.42 -27.14 -35.80
CA LEU A 7 18.05 -27.25 -35.26
C LEU A 7 17.95 -27.82 -33.83
N VAL A 8 18.85 -28.70 -33.41
CA VAL A 8 18.80 -29.33 -32.07
C VAL A 8 19.33 -28.38 -30.98
N SER A 9 20.34 -27.56 -31.30
CA SER A 9 20.90 -26.56 -30.38
C SER A 9 19.92 -25.43 -30.09
N ALA A 10 19.19 -24.95 -31.11
CA ALA A 10 18.16 -23.93 -30.96
C ALA A 10 16.96 -24.43 -30.14
N SER A 11 16.51 -25.68 -30.35
CA SER A 11 15.45 -26.30 -29.55
C SER A 11 15.85 -26.45 -28.09
N THR A 12 17.08 -26.91 -27.82
CA THR A 12 17.61 -27.07 -26.46
C THR A 12 17.77 -25.73 -25.75
N ALA A 13 18.25 -24.69 -26.45
CA ALA A 13 18.34 -23.33 -25.91
C ALA A 13 16.96 -22.71 -25.63
N ALA A 14 15.99 -22.89 -26.53
CA ALA A 14 14.61 -22.44 -26.34
C ALA A 14 13.93 -23.14 -25.16
N GLN A 15 14.20 -24.43 -24.96
CA GLN A 15 13.66 -25.23 -23.86
C GLN A 15 14.30 -24.84 -22.52
N HIS A 16 15.60 -24.53 -22.51
CA HIS A 16 16.31 -24.03 -21.33
C HIS A 16 15.85 -22.63 -20.92
N LEU A 17 15.57 -21.75 -21.89
CA LEU A 17 14.97 -20.43 -21.66
C LEU A 17 13.53 -20.54 -21.14
N GLY A 18 12.73 -21.46 -21.69
CA GLY A 18 11.39 -21.74 -21.19
C GLY A 18 11.39 -22.26 -19.75
N ASN A 19 12.36 -23.11 -19.41
CA ASN A 19 12.47 -23.69 -18.07
C ASN A 19 12.97 -22.68 -17.03
N THR A 20 13.88 -21.75 -17.38
CA THR A 20 14.28 -20.66 -16.48
C THR A 20 13.16 -19.67 -16.24
N ILE A 21 12.40 -19.29 -17.29
CA ILE A 21 11.24 -18.39 -17.15
C ILE A 21 10.14 -19.04 -16.32
N ALA A 22 9.87 -20.34 -16.51
CA ALA A 22 8.90 -21.08 -15.71
C ALA A 22 9.34 -21.18 -14.23
N THR A 23 10.61 -21.46 -13.97
CA THR A 23 11.16 -21.56 -12.60
C THR A 23 11.14 -20.20 -11.89
N GLU A 24 11.46 -19.11 -12.60
CA GLU A 24 11.34 -17.76 -12.07
C GLU A 24 9.88 -17.36 -11.81
N ALA A 25 8.95 -17.70 -12.71
CA ALA A 25 7.54 -17.45 -12.53
C ALA A 25 6.97 -18.24 -11.33
N GLU A 26 7.32 -19.52 -11.19
CA GLU A 26 6.90 -20.35 -10.05
C GLU A 26 7.51 -19.88 -8.73
N SER A 27 8.77 -19.44 -8.73
CA SER A 27 9.43 -18.83 -7.57
C SER A 27 8.73 -17.53 -7.16
N ARG A 28 8.39 -16.66 -8.11
CA ARG A 28 7.66 -15.41 -7.86
C ARG A 28 6.24 -15.70 -7.37
N LEU A 29 5.55 -16.68 -7.95
CA LEU A 29 4.22 -17.10 -7.50
C LEU A 29 4.27 -17.72 -6.10
N GLY A 30 5.28 -18.54 -5.79
CA GLY A 30 5.54 -19.11 -4.47
C GLY A 30 5.84 -18.03 -3.43
N PHE A 31 6.67 -17.04 -3.78
CA PHE A 31 6.95 -15.87 -2.95
C PHE A 31 5.71 -15.01 -2.71
N LEU A 32 4.91 -14.73 -3.74
CA LEU A 32 3.65 -13.99 -3.63
C LEU A 32 2.61 -14.76 -2.80
N LYS A 33 2.53 -16.08 -2.97
CA LYS A 33 1.65 -16.95 -2.18
C LYS A 33 2.08 -16.98 -0.72
N LYS A 34 3.39 -17.02 -0.45
CA LYS A 34 3.96 -16.93 0.90
C LYS A 34 3.69 -15.57 1.55
N ILE A 35 3.90 -14.45 0.84
CA ILE A 35 3.53 -13.11 1.33
C ILE A 35 2.02 -13.05 1.62
N ARG A 36 1.19 -13.56 0.70
CA ARG A 36 -0.26 -13.57 0.89
C ARG A 36 -0.64 -14.41 2.11
N GLN A 37 -0.08 -15.60 2.27
CA GLN A 37 -0.39 -16.45 3.42
C GLN A 37 0.11 -15.86 4.73
N GLU A 38 1.33 -15.31 4.79
CA GLU A 38 1.88 -14.70 6.00
C GLU A 38 1.20 -13.38 6.40
N LYS A 39 0.73 -12.59 5.43
CA LYS A 39 0.04 -11.31 5.68
C LYS A 39 -1.47 -11.47 5.88
N PHE A 40 -2.13 -12.36 5.14
CA PHE A 40 -3.58 -12.59 5.26
C PHE A 40 -3.96 -13.64 6.33
N ALA A 41 -3.07 -14.54 6.74
CA ALA A 41 -3.31 -15.40 7.91
C ALA A 41 -3.24 -14.64 9.24
N ASN A 42 -2.75 -13.39 9.24
CA ASN A 42 -2.69 -12.51 10.40
C ASN A 42 -3.86 -11.50 10.47
N VAL A 43 -4.84 -11.57 9.55
CA VAL A 43 -6.08 -10.81 9.72
C VAL A 43 -6.84 -11.47 10.85
N ARG A 44 -6.77 -10.87 12.05
CA ARG A 44 -7.45 -11.38 13.24
C ARG A 44 -8.96 -11.19 13.07
N PRO A 45 -9.79 -12.15 13.51
CA PRO A 45 -11.23 -12.07 13.34
C PRO A 45 -11.76 -10.76 13.91
N LEU A 46 -12.56 -10.04 13.11
CA LEU A 46 -13.13 -8.73 13.50
C LEU A 46 -13.97 -8.82 14.78
N SER A 47 -14.48 -10.01 15.13
CA SER A 47 -15.19 -10.26 16.38
C SER A 47 -14.33 -10.03 17.62
N ASP A 48 -13.03 -10.34 17.56
CA ASP A 48 -12.10 -10.11 18.67
C ASP A 48 -11.66 -8.63 18.74
N PHE A 49 -11.60 -7.96 17.58
CA PHE A 49 -11.32 -6.53 17.49
C PHE A 49 -12.45 -5.65 18.06
N PHE A 50 -13.70 -6.14 18.02
CA PHE A 50 -14.86 -5.45 18.59
C PHE A 50 -15.40 -6.15 19.85
N ASP A 51 -14.57 -6.91 20.56
CA ASP A 51 -15.01 -7.54 21.80
C ASP A 51 -15.20 -6.47 22.90
N ARG A 52 -16.46 -6.05 23.05
CA ARG A 52 -16.86 -5.02 24.02
C ARG A 52 -16.69 -5.46 25.47
N ASN A 53 -16.53 -6.77 25.73
CA ASN A 53 -16.33 -7.28 27.08
C ASN A 53 -14.91 -7.04 27.60
N ARG A 54 -13.95 -6.76 26.70
CA ARG A 54 -12.54 -6.48 27.00
C ARG A 54 -12.21 -4.99 27.04
N ILE A 55 -13.22 -4.13 26.93
CA ILE A 55 -13.07 -2.69 27.02
C ILE A 55 -13.02 -2.32 28.50
N SER A 56 -11.87 -1.86 28.97
CA SER A 56 -11.73 -1.33 30.33
C SER A 56 -11.04 0.02 30.33
N PHE A 57 -11.58 0.94 31.13
CA PHE A 57 -11.01 2.26 31.28
C PHE A 57 -9.93 2.20 32.37
N THR A 58 -8.69 2.54 32.02
CA THR A 58 -7.59 2.64 32.98
C THR A 58 -7.16 4.09 33.15
N THR A 59 -6.83 4.47 34.39
CA THR A 59 -6.36 5.81 34.75
C THR A 59 -4.82 5.91 34.71
N SER A 60 -4.10 4.79 34.59
CA SER A 60 -2.64 4.74 34.70
C SER A 60 -1.94 4.79 33.33
N PHE A 61 -1.11 5.81 33.10
CA PHE A 61 -0.31 5.97 31.87
C PHE A 61 0.63 4.78 31.55
N PRO A 62 1.29 4.13 32.53
CA PRO A 62 2.11 2.95 32.26
C PRO A 62 1.31 1.78 31.66
N GLU A 63 0.07 1.60 32.13
CA GLU A 63 -0.83 0.56 31.65
C GLU A 63 -1.30 0.84 30.21
N ILE A 64 -1.63 2.10 29.90
CA ILE A 64 -1.96 2.53 28.52
C ILE A 64 -0.80 2.22 27.57
N THR A 65 0.45 2.47 27.99
CA THR A 65 1.62 2.21 27.17
C THR A 65 1.81 0.71 26.90
N LYS A 66 1.59 -0.14 27.91
CA LYS A 66 1.58 -1.61 27.76
C LYS A 66 0.52 -2.05 26.75
N ARG A 67 -0.70 -1.52 26.88
CA ARG A 67 -1.83 -1.80 25.97
C ARG A 67 -1.53 -1.37 24.54
N TRP A 68 -0.93 -0.20 24.32
CA TRP A 68 -0.51 0.24 22.99
C TRP A 68 0.51 -0.70 22.35
N ASN A 69 1.59 -1.03 23.06
CA ASN A 69 2.65 -1.91 22.52
C ASN A 69 2.08 -3.26 22.09
N TYR A 70 1.14 -3.83 22.86
CA TYR A 70 0.48 -5.08 22.53
C TYR A 70 -0.53 -4.92 21.39
N ASN A 71 -1.55 -4.07 21.57
CA ASN A 71 -2.70 -3.98 20.67
C ASN A 71 -2.33 -3.45 19.29
N LEU A 72 -1.37 -2.52 19.17
CA LEU A 72 -0.92 -1.99 17.88
C LEU A 72 -0.29 -3.07 17.00
N GLN A 73 0.49 -3.96 17.61
CA GLN A 73 1.08 -5.10 16.90
C GLN A 73 0.06 -6.21 16.66
N HIS A 74 -0.79 -6.49 17.65
CA HIS A 74 -1.78 -7.56 17.60
C HIS A 74 -2.86 -7.32 16.53
N PHE A 75 -3.34 -6.07 16.38
CA PHE A 75 -4.40 -5.69 15.44
C PHE A 75 -3.90 -4.85 14.24
N ALA A 76 -2.61 -4.96 13.89
CA ALA A 76 -1.99 -4.16 12.83
C ALA A 76 -2.74 -4.22 11.49
N ALA A 77 -3.20 -5.41 11.08
CA ALA A 77 -3.97 -5.59 9.84
C ALA A 77 -5.35 -4.88 9.90
N ASN A 78 -6.02 -4.92 11.05
CA ASN A 78 -7.32 -4.29 11.24
C ASN A 78 -7.19 -2.75 11.22
N TYR A 79 -6.17 -2.21 11.87
CA TYR A 79 -5.85 -0.79 11.81
C TYR A 79 -5.48 -0.33 10.40
N PHE A 80 -4.78 -1.15 9.62
CA PHE A 80 -4.52 -0.86 8.21
C PHE A 80 -5.82 -0.67 7.41
N PHE A 81 -6.82 -1.54 7.59
CA PHE A 81 -8.11 -1.38 6.92
C PHE A 81 -8.86 -0.13 7.36
N ILE A 82 -8.76 0.26 8.64
CA ILE A 82 -9.34 1.53 9.14
C ILE A 82 -8.68 2.71 8.43
N VAL A 83 -7.34 2.77 8.38
CA VAL A 83 -6.62 3.86 7.69
C VAL A 83 -6.95 3.87 6.20
N LEU A 84 -7.07 2.71 5.56
CA LEU A 84 -7.45 2.60 4.16
C LEU A 84 -8.87 3.13 3.92
N GLY A 85 -9.83 2.76 4.77
CA GLY A 85 -11.20 3.27 4.70
C GLY A 85 -11.26 4.78 4.92
N LEU A 86 -10.55 5.31 5.93
CA LEU A 86 -10.42 6.75 6.16
C LEU A 86 -9.79 7.48 4.98
N SER A 87 -8.78 6.88 4.34
CA SER A 87 -8.11 7.46 3.18
C SER A 87 -9.05 7.54 1.98
N ILE A 88 -9.82 6.47 1.70
CA ILE A 88 -10.83 6.46 0.63
C ILE A 88 -11.90 7.51 0.92
N TYR A 89 -12.41 7.56 2.15
CA TYR A 89 -13.39 8.57 2.57
C TYR A 89 -12.85 9.99 2.36
N ALA A 90 -11.64 10.28 2.85
CA ALA A 90 -11.03 11.61 2.77
C ALA A 90 -10.81 12.06 1.31
N VAL A 91 -10.45 11.13 0.43
CA VAL A 91 -10.34 11.40 -1.01
C VAL A 91 -11.72 11.65 -1.62
N VAL A 92 -12.69 10.77 -1.39
CA VAL A 92 -14.03 10.88 -2.00
C VAL A 92 -14.78 12.14 -1.56
N THR A 93 -14.64 12.54 -0.30
CA THR A 93 -15.29 13.75 0.22
C THR A 93 -14.62 15.04 -0.29
N ASN A 94 -13.37 14.98 -0.76
CA ASN A 94 -12.65 16.13 -1.28
C ASN A 94 -12.68 16.16 -2.82
N TRP A 95 -13.67 16.88 -3.37
CA TRP A 95 -13.85 17.05 -4.82
C TRP A 95 -12.62 17.63 -5.54
N TRP A 96 -11.91 18.57 -4.92
CA TRP A 96 -10.71 19.18 -5.50
C TRP A 96 -9.55 18.17 -5.57
N LEU A 97 -9.36 17.39 -4.52
CA LEU A 97 -8.34 16.33 -4.50
C LEU A 97 -8.64 15.24 -5.53
N LEU A 98 -9.91 14.83 -5.65
CA LEU A 98 -10.33 13.88 -6.69
C LEU A 98 -10.02 14.40 -8.09
N PHE A 99 -10.35 15.66 -8.37
CA PHE A 99 -10.02 16.28 -9.65
C PHE A 99 -8.51 16.27 -9.90
N THR A 100 -7.69 16.62 -8.91
CA THR A 100 -6.23 16.58 -9.04
C THR A 100 -5.71 15.18 -9.31
N ILE A 101 -6.21 14.16 -8.60
CA ILE A 101 -5.86 12.76 -8.84
C ILE A 101 -6.25 12.35 -10.27
N ALA A 102 -7.47 12.67 -10.70
CA ALA A 102 -7.94 12.40 -12.06
C ALA A 102 -7.11 13.13 -13.12
N PHE A 103 -6.71 14.38 -12.87
CA PHE A 103 -5.83 15.14 -13.75
C PHE A 103 -4.45 14.49 -13.85
N ILE A 104 -3.88 14.01 -12.74
CA ILE A 104 -2.56 13.36 -12.67
C ILE A 104 -2.57 12.01 -13.42
N PHE A 105 -3.58 11.18 -13.22
CA PHE A 105 -3.64 9.89 -13.92
C PHE A 105 -4.12 10.04 -15.38
N GLY A 106 -5.13 10.86 -15.61
CA GLY A 106 -5.71 11.09 -16.93
C GLY A 106 -4.76 11.85 -17.86
N GLY A 107 -4.09 12.89 -17.35
CA GLY A 107 -3.10 13.65 -18.12
C GLY A 107 -1.87 12.81 -18.43
N PHE A 108 -1.35 12.04 -17.46
CA PHE A 108 -0.25 11.11 -17.71
C PHE A 108 -0.63 10.05 -18.75
N TYR A 109 -1.83 9.46 -18.63
CA TYR A 109 -2.33 8.50 -19.62
C TYR A 109 -2.43 9.13 -21.02
N LEU A 110 -2.96 10.34 -21.15
CA LEU A 110 -3.10 11.03 -22.43
C LEU A 110 -1.73 11.35 -23.06
N ILE A 111 -0.77 11.84 -22.28
CA ILE A 111 0.58 12.17 -22.75
C ILE A 111 1.36 10.89 -23.11
N SER A 112 1.18 9.81 -22.34
CA SER A 112 1.83 8.51 -22.61
C SER A 112 1.46 7.89 -23.94
N ARG A 113 0.34 8.32 -24.52
CA ARG A 113 -0.19 7.81 -25.79
C ARG A 113 0.13 8.72 -26.98
N GLN A 114 0.88 9.80 -26.77
CA GLN A 114 1.28 10.68 -27.86
C GLN A 114 2.57 10.19 -28.52
N ASP A 115 2.46 9.90 -29.82
CA ASP A 115 3.59 9.47 -30.65
C ASP A 115 4.21 10.68 -31.36
N GLY A 116 5.19 11.31 -30.70
CA GLY A 116 6.03 12.35 -31.30
C GLY A 116 5.90 13.76 -30.69
N PRO A 117 6.71 14.72 -31.16
CA PRO A 117 6.70 16.09 -30.65
C PRO A 117 5.41 16.83 -31.03
N ILE A 118 4.81 17.53 -30.07
CA ILE A 118 3.63 18.37 -30.34
C ILE A 118 4.09 19.69 -30.95
N THR A 119 3.56 20.08 -32.10
CA THR A 119 3.77 21.41 -32.66
C THR A 119 2.73 22.39 -32.10
N LEU A 120 3.17 23.40 -31.34
CA LEU A 120 2.31 24.47 -30.83
C LEU A 120 2.80 25.81 -31.41
N GLY A 121 1.95 26.49 -32.19
CA GLY A 121 2.28 27.80 -32.76
C GLY A 121 3.50 27.81 -33.70
N GLY A 122 3.78 26.70 -34.39
CA GLY A 122 4.93 26.57 -35.30
C GLY A 122 6.23 26.05 -34.64
N ASN A 123 6.26 25.93 -33.31
CA ASN A 123 7.40 25.37 -32.58
C ASN A 123 7.13 23.91 -32.17
N SER A 124 8.08 23.01 -32.41
CA SER A 124 8.00 21.61 -31.97
C SER A 124 8.45 21.47 -30.50
N ILE A 125 7.52 21.12 -29.61
CA ILE A 125 7.80 20.84 -28.21
C ILE A 125 8.19 19.36 -28.09
N SER A 126 9.37 19.10 -27.51
CA SER A 126 9.82 17.73 -27.26
C SER A 126 8.96 17.04 -26.18
N PRO A 127 8.74 15.72 -26.27
CA PRO A 127 7.97 14.99 -25.26
C PRO A 127 8.50 15.19 -23.84
N SER A 128 9.82 15.25 -23.65
CA SER A 128 10.44 15.47 -22.34
C SER A 128 10.06 16.81 -21.70
N SER A 129 9.97 17.88 -22.50
CA SER A 129 9.55 19.20 -22.02
C SER A 129 8.07 19.20 -21.61
N LEU A 130 7.23 18.48 -22.36
CA LEU A 130 5.82 18.31 -22.03
C LEU A 130 5.61 17.56 -20.71
N TYR A 131 6.32 16.46 -20.49
CA TYR A 131 6.30 15.76 -19.21
C TYR A 131 6.80 16.63 -18.06
N ALA A 132 7.88 17.39 -18.26
CA ALA A 132 8.40 18.30 -17.25
C ALA A 132 7.38 19.39 -16.88
N ALA A 133 6.76 20.03 -17.88
CA ALA A 133 5.72 21.03 -17.67
C ALA A 133 4.49 20.43 -16.98
N TYR A 134 4.07 19.23 -17.39
CA TYR A 134 2.96 18.51 -16.78
C TYR A 134 3.22 18.13 -15.33
N CYS A 135 4.42 17.63 -15.00
CA CYS A 135 4.83 17.36 -13.63
C CYS A 135 4.82 18.64 -12.78
N GLY A 136 5.32 19.76 -13.33
CA GLY A 136 5.27 21.05 -12.65
C GLY A 136 3.85 21.53 -12.37
N ALA A 137 2.97 21.49 -13.38
CA ALA A 137 1.56 21.85 -13.22
C ALA A 137 0.82 20.93 -12.24
N SER A 138 1.09 19.63 -12.30
CA SER A 138 0.53 18.63 -11.37
C SER A 138 0.95 18.89 -9.93
N LEU A 139 2.21 19.24 -9.70
CA LEU A 139 2.72 19.57 -8.37
C LEU A 139 2.03 20.82 -7.81
N VAL A 140 1.92 21.88 -8.62
CA VAL A 140 1.22 23.11 -8.23
C VAL A 140 -0.23 22.79 -7.88
N LEU A 141 -0.94 22.05 -8.74
CA LEU A 141 -2.31 21.62 -8.48
C LEU A 141 -2.41 20.80 -7.20
N LEU A 142 -1.47 19.89 -6.93
CA LEU A 142 -1.46 19.08 -5.71
C LEU A 142 -1.32 19.95 -4.46
N LEU A 143 -0.49 20.98 -4.48
CA LEU A 143 -0.35 21.92 -3.37
C LEU A 143 -1.65 22.70 -3.10
N PHE A 144 -2.38 23.10 -4.15
CA PHE A 144 -3.65 23.81 -4.00
C PHE A 144 -4.87 22.91 -3.76
N SER A 145 -4.78 21.61 -4.08
CA SER A 145 -5.89 20.65 -3.95
C SER A 145 -6.32 20.35 -2.52
N GLY A 146 -5.56 20.83 -1.52
CA GLY A 146 -5.76 20.45 -0.13
C GLY A 146 -5.23 19.05 0.21
N ALA A 147 -4.37 18.46 -0.63
CA ALA A 147 -3.72 17.16 -0.38
C ALA A 147 -3.04 17.11 0.99
N THR A 148 -2.25 18.13 1.33
CA THR A 148 -1.56 18.22 2.61
C THR A 148 -2.52 18.20 3.80
N GLY A 149 -3.59 19.01 3.74
CA GLY A 149 -4.62 19.04 4.78
C GLY A 149 -5.35 17.70 4.91
N THR A 150 -5.61 17.05 3.78
CA THR A 150 -6.25 15.72 3.75
C THR A 150 -5.35 14.67 4.40
N ILE A 151 -4.04 14.68 4.13
CA ILE A 151 -3.07 13.78 4.77
C ILE A 151 -3.03 14.00 6.29
N PHE A 152 -2.92 15.25 6.75
CA PHE A 152 -2.94 15.56 8.17
C PHE A 152 -4.27 15.15 8.84
N TRP A 153 -5.39 15.33 8.15
CA TRP A 153 -6.69 14.87 8.63
C TRP A 153 -6.74 13.35 8.79
N ILE A 154 -6.26 12.59 7.79
CA ILE A 154 -6.20 11.12 7.85
C ILE A 154 -5.32 10.68 9.03
N ILE A 155 -4.13 11.27 9.18
CA ILE A 155 -3.20 10.94 10.28
C ILE A 155 -3.84 11.24 11.63
N GLY A 156 -4.45 12.41 11.80
CA GLY A 156 -5.09 12.82 13.06
C GLY A 156 -6.29 11.94 13.41
N ALA A 157 -7.19 11.71 12.45
CA ALA A 157 -8.35 10.85 12.65
C ALA A 157 -7.94 9.40 12.91
N ALA A 158 -6.97 8.87 12.16
CA ALA A 158 -6.42 7.53 12.40
C ALA A 158 -5.77 7.42 13.78
N ALA A 159 -4.97 8.41 14.21
CA ALA A 159 -4.36 8.40 15.53
C ALA A 159 -5.40 8.35 16.65
N ILE A 160 -6.46 9.17 16.56
CA ILE A 160 -7.54 9.17 17.57
C ILE A 160 -8.26 7.82 17.60
N VAL A 161 -8.64 7.27 16.44
CA VAL A 161 -9.38 6.00 16.36
C VAL A 161 -8.53 4.81 16.82
N ILE A 162 -7.30 4.72 16.32
CA ILE A 162 -6.40 3.59 16.58
C ILE A 162 -5.87 3.62 18.01
N LEU A 163 -5.33 4.76 18.46
CA LEU A 163 -4.77 4.86 19.81
C LEU A 163 -5.87 4.82 20.88
N GLY A 164 -7.04 5.39 20.57
CA GLY A 164 -8.22 5.29 21.43
C GLY A 164 -8.68 3.84 21.60
N HIS A 165 -8.82 3.10 20.50
CA HIS A 165 -9.14 1.66 20.54
C HIS A 165 -8.06 0.88 21.31
N ALA A 166 -6.79 1.06 20.94
CA ALA A 166 -5.67 0.34 21.53
C ALA A 166 -5.46 0.62 23.03
N ALA A 167 -5.87 1.78 23.54
CA ALA A 167 -5.81 2.11 24.97
C ALA A 167 -6.93 1.44 25.79
N LEU A 168 -8.09 1.22 25.14
CA LEU A 168 -9.29 0.70 25.80
C LEU A 168 -9.32 -0.83 25.88
N LEU A 169 -8.70 -1.52 24.92
CA LEU A 169 -8.74 -2.97 24.86
C LEU A 169 -7.68 -3.60 25.77
N GLU A 170 -8.10 -4.50 26.66
CA GLU A 170 -7.16 -5.24 27.52
C GLU A 170 -6.37 -6.29 26.73
N PRO A 171 -5.04 -6.42 26.96
CA PRO A 171 -4.23 -7.46 26.34
C PRO A 171 -4.71 -8.85 26.81
N GLY A 172 -4.67 -9.84 25.93
CA GLY A 172 -5.10 -11.20 26.27
C GLY A 172 -4.21 -11.83 27.36
N LEU A 173 -4.84 -12.56 28.29
CA LEU A 173 -4.22 -13.19 29.47
C LEU A 173 -3.08 -14.17 29.14
N GLU A 174 -3.00 -14.64 27.90
CA GLU A 174 -1.94 -15.53 27.37
C GLU A 174 -0.52 -15.01 27.66
N ASN A 175 -0.34 -13.69 27.74
CA ASN A 175 0.95 -13.06 28.00
C ASN A 175 1.31 -12.95 29.49
N GLU A 176 0.32 -12.93 30.40
CA GLU A 176 0.58 -13.02 31.84
C GLU A 176 1.05 -14.44 32.20
N PHE A 177 0.41 -15.47 31.63
CA PHE A 177 0.85 -16.86 31.84
C PHE A 177 2.17 -17.20 31.13
N GLY A 178 2.47 -16.57 29.99
CA GLY A 178 3.76 -16.73 29.31
C GLY A 178 4.94 -16.15 30.10
N ALA A 179 4.73 -15.00 30.77
CA ALA A 179 5.73 -14.39 31.63
C ALA A 179 5.94 -15.17 32.94
N ASP A 180 4.87 -15.69 33.55
CA ASP A 180 4.93 -16.45 34.79
C ASP A 180 5.46 -17.89 34.60
N SER A 181 5.46 -18.42 33.37
CA SER A 181 6.02 -19.75 33.06
C SER A 181 7.55 -19.77 32.84
N GLN A 182 8.22 -18.61 32.94
CA GLN A 182 9.66 -18.45 32.74
C GLN A 182 10.42 -18.10 34.04
N VAL A 183 9.78 -18.21 35.21
CA VAL A 183 10.41 -18.06 36.54
C VAL A 183 10.54 -19.38 37.27
#